data_AF-A0AAE0A3T9-F1
#
_entry.id   AF-A0AAE0A3T9-F1
#
_cell.length_a   1.000
_cell.length_b   1.000
_cell.length_c   1.000
_cell.angle_alpha   90.00
_cell.angle_beta   90.00
_cell.angle_gamma   90.00
#
_symmetry.space_group_name_H-M   'P 1'
#
loop_
_entity.id
_entity.type
_entity.pdbx_description
1 polymer ?
#
loop_
_entity_poly.entity_id
_entity_poly.type
_entity_poly.pdbx_seq_one_letter_code
_entity_poly.pdbx_strand_id
1 'polypeptide(L)'
;MKNGAILLEELITSSDGKYNPFCIFSNKELKKATNNYSYPLNVIKHDAYYILYKGSLQERSISVMKFKDVQDAKQFCFNNIVFAAQMNHKNVVKLIGCCLETQIPILVFESVECKTMSDRIRNEDRSPCNEWTGRLKIAMEIANAVAHVHVGFTRPIVSKSIKLANILFDDECVAKLFDFTLSEVIPEGETHVNN
;
A
#
# COMPACT_ATOMS: atom_id res chain seq x y z
N MET A 1 -11.40 -10.93 -18.36
CA MET A 1 -12.03 -9.61 -18.15
C MET A 1 -12.77 -9.44 -16.82
N LYS A 2 -13.03 -10.49 -16.00
CA LYS A 2 -13.80 -10.38 -14.74
C LYS A 2 -13.22 -9.38 -13.72
N ASN A 3 -11.90 -9.33 -13.52
CA ASN A 3 -11.30 -8.44 -12.53
C ASN A 3 -11.43 -6.95 -12.87
N GLY A 4 -11.40 -6.60 -14.16
CA GLY A 4 -11.55 -5.20 -14.59
C GLY A 4 -12.95 -4.66 -14.32
N ALA A 5 -13.98 -5.49 -14.53
CA ALA A 5 -15.37 -5.13 -14.20
C ALA A 5 -15.55 -4.90 -12.70
N ILE A 6 -15.07 -5.82 -11.85
CA ILE A 6 -15.14 -5.69 -10.38
C ILE A 6 -14.42 -4.41 -9.92
N LEU A 7 -13.20 -4.17 -10.41
CA LEU A 7 -12.45 -2.97 -10.04
C LEU A 7 -13.20 -1.68 -10.42
N LEU A 8 -13.80 -1.65 -11.61
CA LEU A 8 -14.57 -0.50 -12.06
C LEU A 8 -15.80 -0.25 -11.17
N GLU A 9 -16.55 -1.31 -10.84
CA GLU A 9 -17.71 -1.24 -9.95
C GLU A 9 -17.31 -0.72 -8.55
N GLU A 10 -16.21 -1.22 -7.98
CA GLU A 10 -15.74 -0.79 -6.67
C GLU A 10 -15.22 0.67 -6.67
N LEU A 11 -14.51 1.09 -7.72
CA LEU A 11 -14.07 2.48 -7.86
C LEU A 11 -15.27 3.44 -7.96
N ILE A 12 -16.30 3.07 -8.72
CA ILE A 12 -17.54 3.85 -8.81
C ILE A 12 -18.22 3.93 -7.45
N THR A 13 -18.36 2.81 -6.76
CA THR A 13 -19.07 2.74 -5.46
C THR A 13 -18.34 3.50 -4.34
N SER A 14 -17.01 3.37 -4.26
CA SER A 14 -16.21 3.96 -3.19
C SER A 14 -15.92 5.45 -3.40
N SER A 15 -15.74 5.88 -4.65
CA SER A 15 -15.15 7.19 -4.97
C SER A 15 -15.89 7.99 -6.05
N ASP A 16 -17.11 7.59 -6.42
CA ASP A 16 -17.84 8.12 -7.60
C ASP A 16 -17.00 8.05 -8.88
N GLY A 17 -16.11 7.05 -8.98
CA GLY A 17 -15.20 6.86 -10.10
C GLY A 17 -14.00 7.81 -10.11
N LYS A 18 -13.76 8.58 -9.05
CA LYS A 18 -12.61 9.50 -8.92
C LYS A 18 -11.40 8.79 -8.34
N TYR A 19 -10.36 8.62 -9.14
CA TYR A 19 -9.09 8.02 -8.71
C TYR A 19 -7.90 8.65 -9.46
N ASN A 20 -6.72 8.53 -8.87
CA ASN A 20 -5.48 8.93 -9.54
C ASN A 20 -5.12 7.89 -10.61
N PRO A 21 -4.76 8.29 -11.83
CA PRO A 21 -4.38 7.35 -12.88
C PRO A 21 -3.22 6.43 -12.46
N PHE A 22 -3.35 5.15 -12.81
CA PHE A 22 -2.33 4.13 -12.57
C PHE A 22 -2.22 3.20 -13.77
N CYS A 23 -1.07 2.53 -13.92
CA CYS A 23 -0.78 1.68 -15.08
C CYS A 23 -1.37 0.27 -14.92
N ILE A 24 -1.76 -0.35 -16.03
CA ILE A 24 -2.04 -1.79 -16.09
C ILE A 24 -0.81 -2.50 -16.62
N PHE A 25 -0.27 -3.42 -15.83
CA PHE A 25 0.88 -4.25 -16.18
C PHE A 25 0.44 -5.67 -16.51
N SER A 26 1.20 -6.36 -17.36
CA SER A 26 1.03 -7.79 -17.60
C SER A 26 1.69 -8.62 -16.49
N ASN A 27 1.18 -9.84 -16.28
CA ASN A 27 1.79 -10.79 -15.35
C ASN A 27 3.21 -11.18 -15.80
N LYS A 28 3.46 -11.20 -17.10
CA LYS A 28 4.80 -11.47 -17.66
C LYS A 28 5.81 -10.40 -17.25
N GLU A 29 5.43 -9.12 -17.32
CA GLU A 29 6.27 -8.01 -16.88
C GLU A 29 6.58 -8.10 -15.39
N LEU A 30 5.56 -8.32 -14.55
CA LEU A 30 5.77 -8.39 -13.10
C LEU A 30 6.59 -9.61 -12.67
N LYS A 31 6.42 -10.76 -13.35
CA LYS A 31 7.30 -11.92 -13.16
C LYS A 31 8.74 -11.58 -13.51
N LYS A 32 9.00 -10.91 -14.64
CA LYS A 32 10.36 -10.50 -15.01
C LYS A 32 10.93 -9.52 -13.98
N ALA A 33 10.16 -8.51 -13.61
CA ALA A 33 10.57 -7.44 -12.70
C ALA A 33 10.98 -7.93 -11.31
N THR A 34 10.35 -9.01 -10.83
CA THR A 34 10.55 -9.55 -9.48
C THR A 34 11.44 -10.80 -9.45
N ASN A 35 12.05 -11.18 -10.58
CA ASN A 35 12.73 -12.45 -10.76
C ASN A 35 11.84 -13.65 -10.35
N ASN A 36 10.65 -13.69 -10.93
CA ASN A 36 9.58 -14.65 -10.66
C ASN A 36 9.17 -14.71 -9.17
N TYR A 37 9.02 -13.56 -8.54
CA TYR A 37 8.67 -13.44 -7.12
C TYR A 37 9.66 -14.21 -6.21
N SER A 38 10.96 -14.06 -6.48
CA SER A 38 12.01 -14.82 -5.80
C SER A 38 11.95 -14.64 -4.29
N TYR A 39 11.80 -15.75 -3.58
CA TYR A 39 11.76 -15.83 -2.13
C TYR A 39 13.01 -16.55 -1.61
N PRO A 40 13.68 -16.07 -0.55
CA PRO A 40 13.38 -14.87 0.24
C PRO A 40 14.08 -13.59 -0.26
N LEU A 41 14.93 -13.68 -1.29
CA LEU A 41 15.90 -12.62 -1.65
C LEU A 41 15.28 -11.26 -1.96
N ASN A 42 14.10 -11.23 -2.58
CA ASN A 42 13.44 -9.99 -2.98
C ASN A 42 12.29 -9.60 -2.05
N VAL A 43 12.16 -10.18 -0.85
CA VAL A 43 11.07 -9.86 0.06
C VAL A 43 11.39 -8.60 0.86
N ILE A 44 10.51 -7.60 0.75
CA ILE A 44 10.53 -6.37 1.57
C ILE A 44 9.76 -6.62 2.87
N LYS A 45 8.56 -7.21 2.76
CA LYS A 45 7.66 -7.42 3.88
C LYS A 45 6.86 -8.70 3.68
N HIS A 46 6.75 -9.47 4.75
CA HIS A 46 5.86 -10.63 4.83
C HIS A 46 4.70 -10.31 5.78
N ASP A 47 3.47 -10.41 5.29
CA ASP A 47 2.23 -10.21 6.06
C ASP A 47 1.39 -11.50 6.05
N ALA A 48 0.32 -11.56 6.86
CA ALA A 48 -0.60 -12.69 6.89
C ALA A 48 -1.30 -12.90 5.54
N TYR A 49 -1.66 -11.80 4.85
CA TYR A 49 -2.46 -11.86 3.61
C TYR A 49 -1.64 -11.72 2.32
N TYR A 50 -0.44 -11.14 2.39
CA TYR A 50 0.35 -10.82 1.21
C TYR A 50 1.86 -10.88 1.48
N ILE A 51 2.63 -10.83 0.40
CA ILE A 51 4.07 -10.61 0.42
C ILE A 51 4.37 -9.41 -0.48
N LEU A 52 5.16 -8.47 0.02
CA LEU A 52 5.67 -7.33 -0.73
C LEU A 52 7.08 -7.65 -1.21
N TYR A 53 7.27 -7.62 -2.53
CA TYR A 53 8.53 -7.91 -3.20
C TYR A 53 9.16 -6.64 -3.73
N LYS A 54 10.49 -6.57 -3.74
CA LYS A 54 11.25 -5.63 -4.54
C LYS A 54 11.26 -6.08 -5.99
N GLY A 55 11.14 -5.15 -6.92
CA GLY A 55 11.31 -5.40 -8.34
C GLY A 55 11.91 -4.21 -9.07
N SER A 56 12.19 -4.40 -10.36
CA SER A 56 12.65 -3.34 -11.27
C SER A 56 11.91 -3.42 -12.60
N LEU A 57 11.31 -2.32 -13.04
CA LEU A 57 10.69 -2.16 -14.36
C LEU A 57 11.44 -1.06 -15.11
N GLN A 58 12.05 -1.38 -16.26
CA GLN A 58 12.78 -0.41 -17.09
C GLN A 58 13.80 0.41 -16.27
N GLU A 59 14.62 -0.25 -15.46
CA GLU A 59 15.59 0.36 -14.52
C GLU A 59 14.99 1.20 -13.39
N ARG A 60 13.66 1.25 -13.25
CA ARG A 60 12.99 1.89 -12.13
C ARG A 60 12.64 0.86 -11.06
N SER A 61 13.16 1.05 -9.85
CA SER A 61 12.78 0.28 -8.67
C SER A 61 11.29 0.43 -8.36
N ILE A 62 10.65 -0.68 -8.03
CA ILE A 62 9.23 -0.76 -7.66
C ILE A 62 9.03 -1.75 -6.51
N SER A 63 7.88 -1.66 -5.86
CA SER A 63 7.45 -2.64 -4.86
C SER A 63 6.18 -3.35 -5.34
N VAL A 64 6.22 -4.68 -5.39
CA VAL A 64 5.17 -5.53 -5.96
C VAL A 64 4.49 -6.31 -4.85
N MET A 65 3.22 -6.02 -4.60
CA MET A 65 2.43 -6.68 -3.57
C MET A 65 1.62 -7.82 -4.19
N LYS A 66 1.89 -9.04 -3.73
CA LYS A 66 1.21 -10.25 -4.18
C LYS A 66 0.52 -10.92 -3.01
N PHE A 67 -0.79 -11.08 -3.13
CA PHE A 67 -1.61 -11.76 -2.13
C PHE A 67 -1.35 -13.26 -2.12
N LYS A 68 -1.48 -13.85 -0.93
CA LYS A 68 -1.53 -15.30 -0.73
C LYS A 68 -2.92 -15.81 -1.09
N ASP A 69 -3.01 -17.08 -1.46
CA ASP A 69 -4.30 -17.71 -1.73
C ASP A 69 -4.97 -18.11 -0.41
N VAL A 70 -5.57 -17.11 0.25
CA VAL A 70 -6.32 -17.25 1.50
C VAL A 70 -7.72 -16.70 1.30
N GLN A 71 -8.64 -17.04 2.21
CA GLN A 71 -10.00 -16.51 2.20
C GLN A 71 -9.97 -14.98 2.17
N ASP A 72 -10.89 -14.39 1.40
CA ASP A 72 -11.09 -12.94 1.24
C ASP A 72 -9.90 -12.15 0.65
N ALA A 73 -8.80 -12.82 0.26
CA ALA A 73 -7.62 -12.17 -0.31
C ALA A 73 -7.96 -11.31 -1.55
N LYS A 74 -8.94 -11.74 -2.34
CA LYS A 74 -9.43 -10.98 -3.48
C LYS A 74 -10.15 -9.69 -3.08
N GLN A 75 -10.97 -9.74 -2.03
CA GLN A 75 -11.66 -8.57 -1.50
C GLN A 75 -10.65 -7.57 -0.93
N PHE A 76 -9.73 -8.04 -0.08
CA PHE A 76 -8.65 -7.21 0.48
C PHE A 76 -7.77 -6.58 -0.61
N CYS A 77 -7.55 -7.32 -1.70
CA CYS A 77 -6.80 -6.84 -2.86
C CYS A 77 -7.50 -5.67 -3.54
N PHE A 78 -8.78 -5.81 -3.93
CA PHE A 78 -9.49 -4.71 -4.58
C PHE A 78 -9.69 -3.53 -3.63
N ASN A 79 -10.00 -3.78 -2.36
CA ASN A 79 -10.10 -2.75 -1.34
C ASN A 79 -8.83 -1.89 -1.28
N ASN A 80 -7.65 -2.55 -1.26
CA ASN A 80 -6.38 -1.84 -1.27
C ASN A 80 -6.15 -1.06 -2.57
N ILE A 81 -6.54 -1.59 -3.74
CA ILE A 81 -6.45 -0.84 -5.01
C ILE A 81 -7.32 0.42 -4.94
N VAL A 82 -8.58 0.28 -4.55
CA VAL A 82 -9.58 1.36 -4.55
C VAL A 82 -9.16 2.50 -3.63
N PHE A 83 -8.71 2.19 -2.42
CA PHE A 83 -8.23 3.22 -1.50
C PHE A 83 -6.88 3.79 -1.91
N ALA A 84 -5.90 2.95 -2.25
CA ALA A 84 -4.57 3.45 -2.64
C ALA A 84 -4.62 4.29 -3.93
N ALA A 85 -5.54 4.02 -4.85
CA ALA A 85 -5.74 4.82 -6.05
C ALA A 85 -6.29 6.23 -5.76
N GLN A 86 -7.00 6.42 -4.64
CA GLN A 86 -7.46 7.75 -4.22
C GLN A 86 -6.36 8.57 -3.54
N MET A 87 -5.33 7.91 -3.00
CA MET A 87 -4.27 8.56 -2.24
C MET A 87 -3.22 9.23 -3.14
N ASN A 88 -2.96 10.51 -2.88
CA ASN A 88 -1.83 11.23 -3.47
C ASN A 88 -1.20 12.16 -2.43
N HIS A 89 -0.42 11.57 -1.53
CA HIS A 89 0.22 12.28 -0.43
C HIS A 89 1.66 11.77 -0.20
N LYS A 90 2.59 12.67 0.08
CA LYS A 90 4.03 12.34 0.24
C LYS A 90 4.32 11.32 1.35
N ASN A 91 3.46 11.25 2.36
CA ASN A 91 3.58 10.31 3.49
C ASN A 91 2.67 9.08 3.34
N VAL A 92 2.19 8.78 2.13
CA VAL A 92 1.45 7.55 1.81
C VAL A 92 2.15 6.88 0.63
N VAL A 93 2.34 5.56 0.70
CA VAL A 93 2.99 4.82 -0.38
C VAL A 93 2.09 4.84 -1.63
N LYS A 94 2.61 5.42 -2.71
CA LYS A 94 1.82 5.63 -3.94
C LYS A 94 1.61 4.35 -4.74
N LEU A 95 0.37 4.08 -5.11
CA LEU A 95 0.03 3.08 -6.12
C LEU A 95 0.47 3.57 -7.50
N ILE A 96 1.28 2.77 -8.19
CA ILE A 96 1.75 3.04 -9.56
C ILE A 96 0.94 2.25 -10.58
N GLY A 97 0.45 1.06 -10.22
CA GLY A 97 -0.34 0.24 -11.11
C GLY A 97 -0.77 -1.09 -10.53
N CYS A 98 -1.40 -1.91 -11.37
CA CYS A 98 -1.78 -3.27 -11.02
C CYS A 98 -1.75 -4.20 -12.24
N CYS A 99 -1.76 -5.50 -11.99
CA CYS A 99 -1.98 -6.54 -12.98
C CYS A 99 -3.30 -7.25 -12.67
N LEU A 100 -4.20 -7.27 -13.66
CA LEU A 100 -5.54 -7.84 -13.54
C LEU A 100 -5.67 -9.23 -14.20
N GLU A 101 -4.59 -9.75 -14.79
CA GLU A 101 -4.56 -11.03 -15.53
C GLU A 101 -4.60 -12.26 -14.61
N THR A 102 -4.27 -12.09 -13.33
CA THR A 102 -4.19 -13.16 -12.34
C THR A 102 -5.51 -13.36 -11.57
N GLN A 103 -5.70 -14.51 -10.91
CA GLN A 103 -6.91 -14.80 -10.14
C GLN A 103 -7.22 -13.74 -9.07
N ILE A 104 -6.17 -13.38 -8.30
CA ILE A 104 -6.12 -12.23 -7.41
C ILE A 104 -5.19 -11.21 -8.08
N PRO A 105 -5.61 -9.95 -8.28
CA PRO A 105 -4.75 -8.93 -8.85
C PRO A 105 -3.43 -8.74 -8.09
N ILE A 106 -2.41 -8.25 -8.80
CA ILE A 106 -1.10 -7.93 -8.23
C ILE A 106 -0.95 -6.42 -8.26
N LEU A 107 -0.55 -5.81 -7.14
CA LEU A 107 -0.41 -4.36 -7.04
C LEU A 107 1.06 -3.96 -7.19
N VAL A 108 1.28 -2.79 -7.76
CA VAL A 108 2.59 -2.18 -7.96
C VAL A 108 2.59 -0.81 -7.32
N PHE A 109 3.51 -0.60 -6.39
CA PHE A 109 3.72 0.63 -5.67
C PHE A 109 5.07 1.24 -6.04
N GLU A 110 5.26 2.50 -5.66
CA GLU A 110 6.57 3.12 -5.64
C GLU A 110 7.57 2.31 -4.79
N SER A 111 8.86 2.46 -5.11
CA SER A 111 9.92 1.81 -4.37
C SER A 111 9.89 2.24 -2.91
N VAL A 112 10.02 1.26 -2.02
CA VAL A 112 10.26 1.46 -0.59
C VAL A 112 11.48 0.65 -0.17
N GLU A 113 12.11 1.08 0.92
CA GLU A 113 13.22 0.36 1.52
C GLU A 113 12.82 -1.02 2.06
N CYS A 114 13.79 -1.92 2.17
CA CYS A 114 13.58 -3.29 2.67
C CYS A 114 13.35 -3.39 4.19
N LYS A 115 13.29 -2.28 4.93
CA LYS A 115 13.15 -2.26 6.40
C LYS A 115 11.91 -1.48 6.81
N THR A 116 11.00 -2.14 7.53
CA THR A 116 9.85 -1.47 8.17
C THR A 116 10.27 -0.72 9.43
N MET A 117 9.40 0.13 9.99
CA MET A 117 9.67 0.77 11.28
C MET A 117 9.83 -0.28 12.40
N SER A 118 9.08 -1.38 12.36
CA SER A 118 9.24 -2.50 13.29
C SER A 118 10.66 -3.10 13.24
N ASP A 119 11.24 -3.23 12.04
CA ASP A 119 12.60 -3.77 11.89
C ASP A 119 13.65 -2.77 12.40
N ARG A 120 13.47 -1.47 12.11
CA ARG A 120 14.37 -0.40 12.59
C ARG A 120 14.40 -0.30 14.11
N ILE A 121 13.27 -0.49 14.78
CA ILE A 121 13.19 -0.49 16.24
C ILE A 121 13.84 -1.76 16.81
N ARG A 122 13.55 -2.94 16.26
CA ARG A 122 14.05 -4.22 16.79
C ARG A 122 15.56 -4.38 16.64
N ASN A 123 16.14 -3.90 15.55
CA ASN A 123 17.54 -4.17 15.21
C ASN A 123 18.51 -3.09 15.73
N GLU A 124 18.08 -2.20 16.64
CA GLU A 124 18.88 -1.08 17.17
C GLU A 124 19.60 -0.30 16.06
N ASP A 125 18.89 -0.06 14.95
CA ASP A 125 19.49 0.56 13.77
C ASP A 125 20.02 1.95 14.15
N ARG A 126 21.33 2.19 14.04
CA ARG A 126 21.93 3.50 14.37
C ARG A 126 21.63 4.57 13.31
N SER A 127 20.66 4.33 12.44
CA SER A 127 20.16 5.31 11.49
C SER A 127 19.70 6.59 12.21
N PRO A 128 19.91 7.78 11.61
CA PRO A 128 19.41 9.06 12.15
C PRO A 128 17.90 9.07 12.45
N CYS A 129 17.14 8.16 11.83
CA CYS A 129 15.71 7.95 12.07
C CYS A 129 15.39 7.51 13.50
N ASN A 130 16.33 6.85 14.19
CA ASN A 130 16.13 6.33 15.54
C ASN A 130 16.55 7.31 16.65
N GLU A 131 17.17 8.44 16.30
CA GLU A 131 17.38 9.57 17.21
C GLU A 131 16.05 10.27 17.54
N TRP A 132 15.99 11.03 18.63
CA TRP A 132 14.76 11.69 19.09
C TRP A 132 14.14 12.59 18.02
N THR A 133 14.97 13.37 17.33
CA THR A 133 14.57 14.24 16.20
C THR A 133 14.01 13.44 15.03
N GLY A 134 14.64 12.30 14.69
CA GLY A 134 14.14 11.36 13.69
C GLY A 134 12.77 10.78 14.05
N ARG A 135 12.58 10.35 15.29
CA ARG A 135 11.29 9.83 15.77
C ARG A 135 10.18 10.87 15.73
N LEU A 136 10.48 12.11 16.11
CA LEU A 136 9.52 13.23 16.00
C LEU A 136 9.14 13.51 14.54
N LYS A 137 10.12 13.50 13.63
CA LYS A 137 9.87 13.62 12.18
C LYS A 137 8.93 12.51 11.70
N ILE A 138 9.21 11.25 12.03
CA ILE A 138 8.38 10.09 11.65
C ILE A 138 6.96 10.22 12.19
N ALA A 139 6.80 10.59 13.47
CA ALA A 139 5.49 10.77 14.09
C ALA A 139 4.67 11.85 13.38
N MET A 140 5.29 12.98 13.04
CA MET A 140 4.67 14.06 12.29
C MET A 140 4.29 13.61 10.87
N GLU A 141 5.16 12.89 10.18
CA GLU A 141 4.90 12.36 8.83
C GLU A 141 3.72 11.39 8.80
N ILE A 142 3.63 10.48 9.77
CA ILE A 142 2.50 9.55 9.89
C ILE A 142 1.23 10.28 10.34
N ALA A 143 1.31 11.26 11.24
CA ALA A 143 0.16 12.09 11.60
C ALA A 143 -0.41 12.82 10.37
N ASN A 144 0.46 13.36 9.49
CA ASN A 144 0.04 13.98 8.24
C ASN A 144 -0.64 12.98 7.29
N ALA A 145 -0.10 11.76 7.19
CA ALA A 145 -0.71 10.71 6.39
C ALA A 145 -2.11 10.34 6.88
N VAL A 146 -2.27 10.14 8.20
CA VAL A 146 -3.56 9.80 8.82
C VAL A 146 -4.55 10.96 8.68
N ALA A 147 -4.12 12.19 8.89
CA ALA A 147 -4.95 13.38 8.68
C ALA A 147 -5.41 13.49 7.22
N HIS A 148 -4.55 13.20 6.25
CA HIS A 148 -4.91 13.19 4.84
C HIS A 148 -5.97 12.12 4.53
N VAL A 149 -5.80 10.90 5.03
CA VAL A 149 -6.76 9.79 4.83
C VAL A 149 -8.13 10.12 5.46
N HIS A 150 -8.15 10.83 6.59
CA HIS A 150 -9.39 11.12 7.31
C HIS A 150 -10.11 12.38 6.81
N VAL A 151 -9.38 13.46 6.49
CA VAL A 151 -9.97 14.79 6.20
C VAL A 151 -9.81 15.18 4.73
N GLY A 152 -8.95 14.49 3.97
CA GLY A 152 -8.65 14.82 2.57
C GLY A 152 -9.70 14.40 1.55
N PHE A 153 -10.78 13.72 1.98
CA PHE A 153 -11.79 13.14 1.10
C PHE A 153 -13.20 13.55 1.53
N THR A 154 -14.15 13.52 0.59
CA THR A 154 -15.56 13.88 0.85
C THR A 154 -16.20 12.99 1.90
N ARG A 155 -15.81 11.71 1.93
CA ARG A 155 -16.17 10.76 2.99
C ARG A 155 -14.89 10.34 3.70
N PRO A 156 -14.80 10.48 5.04
CA PRO A 156 -13.60 10.08 5.78
C PRO A 156 -13.27 8.61 5.58
N ILE A 157 -11.99 8.32 5.33
CA ILE A 157 -11.48 6.95 5.24
C ILE A 157 -10.86 6.59 6.60
N VAL A 158 -11.21 5.42 7.12
CA VAL A 158 -10.67 4.86 8.36
C VAL A 158 -9.68 3.77 7.99
N SER A 159 -8.39 4.04 8.23
CA SER A 159 -7.34 3.00 8.10
C SER A 159 -7.31 2.15 9.38
N LYS A 160 -7.78 0.91 9.30
CA LYS A 160 -7.72 -0.07 10.40
C LYS A 160 -6.34 -0.72 10.56
N SER A 161 -5.34 -0.28 9.80
CA SER A 161 -4.05 -0.95 9.61
C SER A 161 -2.85 -0.08 10.06
N ILE A 162 -3.09 0.93 10.90
CA ILE A 162 -2.05 1.79 11.48
C ILE A 162 -1.25 0.98 12.51
N LYS A 163 -0.16 0.35 12.06
CA LYS A 163 0.79 -0.41 12.88
C LYS A 163 2.21 -0.15 12.40
N LEU A 164 3.20 -0.32 13.27
CA LEU A 164 4.63 -0.10 12.95
C LEU A 164 5.09 -0.90 11.73
N ALA A 165 4.54 -2.09 11.51
CA ALA A 165 4.87 -2.94 10.35
C ALA A 165 4.33 -2.39 9.02
N ASN A 166 3.44 -1.40 9.04
CA ASN A 166 2.85 -0.74 7.87
C ASN A 166 3.35 0.70 7.70
N ILE A 167 4.34 1.10 8.50
CA ILE A 167 5.13 2.32 8.28
C ILE A 167 6.39 1.91 7.53
N LEU A 168 6.46 2.31 6.27
CA LEU A 168 7.56 2.06 5.35
C LEU A 168 8.35 3.34 5.11
N PHE A 169 9.50 3.24 4.46
CA PHE A 169 10.38 4.36 4.16
C PHE A 169 10.72 4.36 2.68
N ASP A 170 10.85 5.53 2.09
CA ASP A 170 11.53 5.68 0.81
C ASP A 170 13.05 5.85 0.99
N ASP A 171 13.77 5.97 -0.12
CA ASP A 171 15.23 6.09 -0.15
C ASP A 171 15.75 7.38 0.53
N GLU A 172 14.87 8.37 0.79
CA GLU A 172 15.18 9.61 1.52
C GLU A 172 14.84 9.52 3.02
N CYS A 173 14.51 8.32 3.51
CA CYS A 173 14.07 8.06 4.88
C CYS A 173 12.84 8.91 5.29
N VAL A 174 11.91 9.14 4.36
CA VAL A 174 10.59 9.72 4.66
C VAL A 174 9.64 8.60 5.04
N ALA A 175 8.95 8.74 6.17
CA ALA A 175 7.97 7.76 6.62
C ALA A 175 6.69 7.83 5.76
N LYS A 176 6.22 6.65 5.35
CA LYS A 176 5.04 6.47 4.52
C LYS A 176 4.10 5.42 5.11
N LEU A 177 2.82 5.77 5.24
CA LEU A 177 1.76 4.85 5.57
C LEU A 177 1.49 3.92 4.37
N PHE A 178 1.39 2.63 4.64
CA PHE A 178 1.10 1.58 3.67
C PHE A 178 -0.10 0.75 4.12
N ASP A 179 -0.62 -0.07 3.19
CA ASP A 179 -1.60 -1.14 3.43
C ASP A 179 -3.00 -0.64 3.79
N PHE A 180 -3.85 -0.46 2.78
CA PHE A 180 -5.27 -0.07 2.94
C PHE A 180 -6.21 -1.25 2.78
N THR A 181 -5.72 -2.49 2.92
CA THR A 181 -6.51 -3.72 2.72
C THR A 181 -7.77 -3.81 3.60
N LEU A 182 -7.71 -3.24 4.81
CA LEU A 182 -8.79 -3.20 5.79
C LEU A 182 -9.38 -1.80 5.98
N SER A 183 -9.14 -0.89 5.04
CA SER A 183 -9.71 0.46 5.15
C SER A 183 -11.19 0.45 4.80
N GLU A 184 -11.93 1.36 5.40
CA GLU A 184 -13.36 1.51 5.20
C GLU A 184 -13.72 3.00 5.15
N VAL A 185 -14.79 3.34 4.45
CA VAL A 185 -15.33 4.70 4.41
C VAL A 185 -16.38 4.84 5.51
N ILE A 186 -16.40 5.96 6.22
CA ILE A 186 -17.51 6.27 7.14
C ILE A 186 -18.79 6.47 6.32
N PRO A 187 -19.87 5.72 6.61
CA PRO A 187 -21.14 5.86 5.90
C PRO A 187 -21.69 7.29 5.98
N GLU A 188 -22.45 7.69 4.96
CA GLU A 188 -23.07 9.02 4.94
C GLU A 188 -24.04 9.17 6.12
N GLY A 189 -23.88 10.26 6.88
CA GLY A 189 -24.68 10.53 8.08
C GLY A 189 -24.18 9.82 9.35
N GLU A 190 -23.13 9.00 9.27
CA GLU A 190 -22.52 8.35 10.43
C GLU A 190 -21.23 9.06 10.88
N THR A 191 -20.81 8.81 12.12
CA THR A 191 -19.58 9.37 12.72
C THR A 191 -18.47 8.34 12.92
N HIS A 192 -18.77 7.06 12.70
CA HIS A 192 -17.87 5.94 12.94
C HIS A 192 -18.22 4.79 11.98
N VAL A 193 -17.39 3.75 11.99
CA VAL A 193 -17.70 2.51 11.28
C VAL A 193 -18.01 1.44 12.32
N ASN A 194 -19.02 0.61 12.06
CA ASN A 194 -19.39 -0.49 12.94
C ASN A 194 -18.33 -1.61 12.91
N ASN A 195 -18.02 -2.18 14.08
CA ASN A 195 -17.08 -3.30 14.23
C ASN A 195 -17.79 -4.65 14.09
#